data_AF-A0A7R9M293-F1
#
_entry.id   AF-A0A7R9M293-F1
#
_cell.length_a   1.000
_cell.length_b   1.000
_cell.length_c   1.000
_cell.angle_alpha   90.00
_cell.angle_beta   90.00
_cell.angle_gamma   90.00
#
_symmetry.space_group_name_H-M   'P 1'
#
loop_
_entity.id
_entity.type
_entity.pdbx_description
1 polymer ?
#
loop_
_entity_poly.entity_id
_entity_poly.type
_entity_poly.pdbx_seq_one_letter_code
_entity_poly.pdbx_strand_id
1 'polypeptide(L)'
;ATTFDEFTKLVVTKSRGGSGGPKLVFTPIQLNVNKRDITFANQLFINNEFVDASDTSRVLRTINPNDESVICSVQSATKGDVDRAVKAANDAFESGEWPLMNARDRGKLMFRLADLMEQHKEELATIESIDSGAVYTLAIKTHIGLTLDLKI
;
A
#
# COMPACT_ATOMS: atom_id res chain seq x y z
N ALA A 1 5.28 13.29 17.24
CA ALA A 1 4.18 13.89 16.45
C ALA A 1 3.48 12.74 15.76
N THR A 2 2.17 12.60 15.95
CA THR A 2 1.41 11.34 15.88
C THR A 2 1.03 10.94 14.45
N THR A 3 1.68 9.91 13.91
CA THR A 3 1.55 9.42 12.52
C THR A 3 0.26 8.66 12.26
N PHE A 4 -0.27 7.96 13.28
CA PHE A 4 -1.55 7.24 13.16
C PHE A 4 -2.77 8.17 13.12
N ASP A 5 -2.66 9.31 13.80
CA ASP A 5 -3.72 10.32 13.87
C ASP A 5 -3.87 11.02 12.51
N GLU A 6 -2.75 11.21 11.80
CA GLU A 6 -2.73 11.68 10.42
C GLU A 6 -3.33 10.66 9.45
N PHE A 7 -3.01 9.37 9.60
CA PHE A 7 -3.66 8.30 8.83
C PHE A 7 -5.18 8.28 9.08
N THR A 8 -5.60 8.35 10.34
CA THR A 8 -7.01 8.37 10.74
C THR A 8 -7.70 9.61 10.20
N LYS A 9 -7.10 10.80 10.34
CA LYS A 9 -7.61 12.05 9.76
C LYS A 9 -7.68 11.98 8.24
N LEU A 10 -6.72 11.37 7.55
CA LEU A 10 -6.75 11.20 6.10
C LEU A 10 -7.92 10.30 5.68
N VAL A 11 -8.08 9.16 6.36
CA VAL A 11 -9.17 8.20 6.11
C VAL A 11 -10.53 8.85 6.39
N VAL A 12 -10.68 9.54 7.53
CA VAL A 12 -11.92 10.24 7.93
C VAL A 12 -12.22 11.42 7.01
N THR A 13 -11.22 12.23 6.65
CA THR A 13 -11.37 13.39 5.75
C THR A 13 -11.79 12.92 4.35
N LYS A 14 -11.14 11.89 3.78
CA LYS A 14 -11.53 11.30 2.50
C LYS A 14 -12.93 10.68 2.57
N SER A 15 -13.32 10.09 3.70
CA SER A 15 -14.69 9.58 3.92
C SER A 15 -15.75 10.68 4.01
N ARG A 16 -15.39 11.89 4.42
CA ARG A 16 -16.27 13.05 4.53
C ARG A 16 -16.29 13.93 3.27
N GLY A 17 -15.64 13.51 2.19
CA GLY A 17 -15.51 14.29 0.96
C GLY A 17 -14.56 15.50 1.08
N GLY A 18 -13.78 15.59 2.16
CA GLY A 18 -12.74 16.60 2.30
C GLY A 18 -11.50 16.21 1.48
N SER A 19 -10.92 17.18 0.78
CA SER A 19 -9.76 17.03 -0.10
C SER A 19 -8.40 17.29 0.58
N GLY A 20 -8.36 17.40 1.91
CA GLY A 20 -7.24 17.97 2.66
C GLY A 20 -6.45 17.03 3.58
N GLY A 21 -6.44 15.72 3.33
CA GLY A 21 -5.48 14.83 4.02
C GLY A 21 -4.04 15.10 3.54
N PRO A 22 -2.99 14.87 4.36
CA PRO A 22 -1.61 14.95 3.89
C PRO A 22 -1.47 14.04 2.66
N LYS A 23 -1.08 14.60 1.52
CA LYS A 23 -0.84 13.80 0.33
C LYS A 23 0.34 12.90 0.63
N LEU A 24 0.16 11.58 0.54
CA LEU A 24 1.28 10.66 0.46
C LEU A 24 2.06 11.04 -0.80
N VAL A 25 3.21 11.70 -0.61
CA VAL A 25 4.07 12.12 -1.70
C VAL A 25 5.00 10.96 -2.01
N PHE A 26 4.90 10.44 -3.21
CA PHE A 26 5.85 9.49 -3.78
C PHE A 26 6.02 9.83 -5.26
N THR A 27 7.11 9.38 -5.85
CA THR A 27 7.28 9.46 -7.30
C THR A 27 6.50 8.32 -7.94
N PRO A 28 5.39 8.58 -8.66
CA PRO A 28 4.56 7.51 -9.18
C PRO A 28 5.24 6.80 -10.37
N ILE A 29 5.21 5.48 -10.35
CA ILE A 29 5.35 4.68 -11.56
C ILE A 29 3.98 4.66 -12.24
N GLN A 30 3.95 5.02 -13.51
CA GLN A 30 2.75 5.04 -14.33
C GLN A 30 2.92 4.07 -15.49
N LEU A 31 1.98 3.15 -15.65
CA LEU A 31 1.97 2.18 -16.74
C LEU A 31 0.59 2.14 -17.40
N ASN A 32 0.56 2.06 -18.72
CA ASN A 32 -0.65 1.76 -19.47
C ASN A 32 -0.69 0.27 -19.77
N VAL A 33 -1.49 -0.48 -19.01
CA VAL A 33 -1.62 -1.94 -19.13
C VAL A 33 -3.09 -2.32 -18.96
N ASN A 34 -3.52 -3.42 -19.60
CA ASN A 34 -4.91 -3.88 -19.52
C ASN A 34 -5.94 -2.77 -19.87
N LYS A 35 -5.62 -1.88 -20.83
CA LYS A 35 -6.42 -0.72 -21.23
C LYS A 35 -6.70 0.28 -20.09
N ARG A 36 -5.82 0.35 -19.09
CA ARG A 36 -5.93 1.25 -17.94
C ARG A 36 -4.58 1.89 -17.64
N ASP A 37 -4.63 3.11 -17.13
CA ASP A 37 -3.48 3.76 -16.52
C ASP A 37 -3.44 3.38 -15.05
N ILE A 38 -2.43 2.61 -14.64
CA ILE A 38 -2.21 2.23 -13.25
C ILE A 38 -1.10 3.09 -12.65
N THR A 39 -1.23 3.45 -11.38
CA THR A 39 -0.25 4.27 -10.67
C THR A 39 0.15 3.64 -9.35
N PHE A 40 1.43 3.37 -9.14
CA PHE A 40 1.92 2.75 -7.91
C PHE A 40 3.30 3.29 -7.49
N ALA A 41 3.65 3.08 -6.23
CA ALA A 41 4.94 3.46 -5.66
C ALA A 41 5.95 2.32 -5.79
N ASN A 42 7.24 2.66 -5.92
CA ASN A 42 8.36 1.70 -5.93
C ASN A 42 9.31 1.87 -4.72
N GLN A 43 8.94 2.74 -3.78
CA GLN A 43 9.68 3.09 -2.58
C GLN A 43 9.29 2.20 -1.38
N LEU A 44 10.10 2.21 -0.32
CA LEU A 44 9.72 1.57 0.94
C LEU A 44 8.59 2.37 1.59
N PHE A 45 7.63 1.71 2.23
CA PHE A 45 6.60 2.39 3.02
C PHE A 45 6.89 2.19 4.51
N ILE A 46 7.46 3.21 5.15
CA ILE A 46 7.88 3.16 6.56
C ILE A 46 7.30 4.37 7.30
N ASN A 47 6.65 4.12 8.43
CA ASN A 47 6.08 5.17 9.29
C ASN A 47 5.16 6.15 8.55
N ASN A 48 4.26 5.63 7.72
CA ASN A 48 3.30 6.37 6.89
C ASN A 48 3.92 7.24 5.78
N GLU A 49 5.18 7.01 5.43
CA GLU A 49 5.87 7.74 4.36
C GLU A 49 6.47 6.77 3.34
N PHE A 50 6.45 7.19 2.07
CA PHE A 50 7.25 6.54 1.02
C PHE A 50 8.67 7.10 1.08
N VAL A 51 9.64 6.23 1.34
CA VAL A 51 11.05 6.58 1.53
C VAL A 51 11.94 5.70 0.67
N ASP A 52 13.04 6.27 0.19
CA ASP A 52 14.08 5.48 -0.44
C ASP A 52 14.77 4.56 0.57
N ALA A 53 15.35 3.47 0.08
CA ALA A 53 16.21 2.64 0.91
C ALA A 53 17.43 3.45 1.37
N SER A 54 17.95 3.10 2.54
CA SER A 54 19.17 3.72 3.07
C SER A 54 20.39 3.52 2.18
N ASP A 55 20.41 2.45 1.38
CA ASP A 55 21.38 2.24 0.30
C ASP A 55 20.68 2.38 -1.06
N THR A 56 20.75 3.59 -1.63
CA THR A 56 20.14 3.91 -2.93
C THR A 56 20.87 3.28 -4.13
N SER A 57 22.05 2.70 -3.90
CA SER A 57 22.79 2.01 -4.97
C SER A 57 22.23 0.62 -5.26
N ARG A 58 21.42 0.06 -4.35
CA ARG A 58 20.81 -1.26 -4.48
C ARG A 58 19.32 -1.15 -4.76
N VAL A 59 18.94 -1.52 -5.98
CA VAL A 59 17.55 -1.65 -6.41
C VAL A 59 17.31 -3.06 -6.96
N LEU A 60 16.08 -3.54 -6.85
CA LEU A 60 15.64 -4.80 -7.43
C LEU A 60 14.79 -4.50 -8.67
N ARG A 61 15.01 -5.23 -9.76
CA ARG A 61 14.16 -5.12 -10.95
C ARG A 61 13.00 -6.08 -10.78
N THR A 62 11.77 -5.57 -10.78
CA THR A 62 10.59 -6.42 -10.96
C THR A 62 10.41 -6.67 -12.46
N ILE A 63 10.15 -7.92 -12.81
CA ILE A 63 10.11 -8.44 -14.18
C ILE A 63 8.72 -8.99 -14.42
N ASN A 64 8.12 -8.61 -15.53
CA ASN A 64 6.85 -9.15 -15.98
C ASN A 64 7.09 -10.60 -16.45
N PRO A 65 6.48 -11.61 -15.81
CA PRO A 65 6.72 -13.01 -16.18
C PRO A 65 6.09 -13.40 -17.53
N ASN A 66 5.21 -12.57 -18.11
CA ASN A 66 4.59 -12.85 -19.41
C ASN A 66 5.54 -12.62 -20.59
N ASP A 67 6.42 -11.62 -20.52
CA ASP A 67 7.28 -11.20 -21.64
C ASP A 67 8.72 -10.85 -21.24
N GLU A 68 9.09 -11.10 -19.97
CA GLU A 68 10.39 -10.80 -19.37
C GLU A 68 10.78 -9.31 -19.40
N SER A 69 9.83 -8.42 -19.72
CA SER A 69 10.05 -6.98 -19.70
C SER A 69 10.18 -6.48 -18.26
N VAL A 70 10.92 -5.39 -18.08
CA VAL A 70 11.11 -4.81 -16.74
C VAL A 70 9.96 -3.87 -16.46
N ILE A 71 9.22 -4.16 -15.38
CA ILE A 71 8.08 -3.33 -14.96
C ILE A 71 8.60 -2.01 -14.37
N CYS A 72 9.46 -2.12 -13.35
CA CYS A 72 10.17 -0.99 -12.75
C CYS A 72 11.35 -1.47 -11.89
N SER A 73 12.11 -0.52 -11.33
CA SER A 73 13.08 -0.81 -10.26
C SER A 73 12.46 -0.43 -8.91
N VAL A 74 12.50 -1.34 -7.95
CA VAL A 74 12.01 -1.14 -6.57
C VAL A 74 13.17 -1.02 -5.58
N GLN A 75 12.97 -0.25 -4.52
CA GLN A 75 13.97 -0.04 -3.49
C GLN A 75 14.34 -1.34 -2.76
N SER A 76 15.63 -1.62 -2.59
CA SER A 76 16.10 -2.81 -1.85
C SER A 76 16.37 -2.45 -0.40
N ALA A 77 15.51 -2.88 0.52
CA ALA A 77 15.66 -2.57 1.94
C ALA A 77 16.99 -3.12 2.50
N THR A 78 17.69 -2.32 3.30
CA THR A 78 18.86 -2.77 4.06
C THR A 78 18.46 -3.18 5.48
N LYS A 79 19.41 -3.74 6.23
CA LYS A 79 19.22 -4.00 7.67
C LYS A 79 18.78 -2.74 8.44
N GLY A 80 19.37 -1.58 8.12
CA GLY A 80 18.99 -0.32 8.78
C GLY A 80 17.56 0.10 8.47
N ASP A 81 17.07 -0.18 7.26
CA ASP A 81 15.68 0.10 6.88
C ASP A 81 14.70 -0.81 7.63
N VAL A 82 15.06 -2.09 7.80
CA VAL A 82 14.30 -3.04 8.63
C VAL A 82 14.26 -2.56 10.08
N ASP A 83 15.38 -2.14 10.66
CA ASP A 83 15.43 -1.62 12.04
C ASP A 83 14.55 -0.38 12.20
N ARG A 84 14.53 0.52 11.21
CA ARG A 84 13.61 1.68 11.18
C ARG A 84 12.14 1.26 11.12
N ALA A 85 11.79 0.29 10.26
CA ALA A 85 10.43 -0.21 10.11
C ALA A 85 9.93 -0.90 11.40
N VAL A 86 10.77 -1.74 12.01
CA VAL A 86 10.45 -2.42 13.27
C VAL A 86 10.28 -1.40 14.40
N LYS A 87 11.18 -0.41 14.50
CA LYS A 87 11.05 0.65 15.49
C LYS A 87 9.74 1.42 15.31
N ALA A 88 9.39 1.81 14.08
CA ALA A 88 8.14 2.53 13.81
C ALA A 88 6.90 1.71 14.17
N ALA A 89 6.90 0.41 13.86
CA ALA A 89 5.82 -0.50 14.25
C ALA A 89 5.71 -0.65 15.78
N ASN A 90 6.85 -0.75 16.48
CA ASN A 90 6.90 -0.83 17.93
C ASN A 90 6.38 0.46 18.58
N ASP A 91 6.84 1.61 18.11
CA ASP A 91 6.39 2.92 18.61
C ASP A 91 4.87 3.09 18.41
N ALA A 92 4.32 2.63 17.28
CA ALA A 92 2.89 2.62 17.00
C ALA A 92 2.10 1.66 17.90
N PHE A 93 2.70 0.57 18.36
CA PHE A 93 2.08 -0.42 19.24
C PHE A 93 2.16 -0.07 20.74
N GLU A 94 3.28 0.50 21.20
CA GLU A 94 3.49 0.82 22.62
C GLU A 94 2.94 2.21 22.98
N SER A 95 3.12 3.17 22.08
CA SER A 95 2.82 4.59 22.34
C SER A 95 1.87 5.23 21.33
N GLY A 96 1.51 4.48 20.29
CA GLY A 96 0.61 4.95 19.25
C GLY A 96 -0.87 4.84 19.63
N GLU A 97 -1.73 5.30 18.74
CA GLU A 97 -3.17 5.36 18.98
C GLU A 97 -3.87 4.03 18.72
N TRP A 98 -3.32 3.18 17.87
CA TRP A 98 -3.86 1.85 17.54
C TRP A 98 -4.16 0.96 18.76
N PRO A 99 -3.24 0.79 19.74
CA PRO A 99 -3.53 0.03 20.97
C PRO A 99 -4.60 0.71 21.85
N LEU A 100 -4.66 2.04 21.86
CA LEU A 100 -5.58 2.84 22.69
C LEU A 100 -7.01 2.89 22.12
N MET A 101 -7.18 2.63 20.81
CA MET A 101 -8.49 2.59 20.17
C MET A 101 -9.33 1.41 20.66
N ASN A 102 -10.63 1.64 20.84
CA ASN A 102 -11.55 0.55 21.13
C ASN A 102 -11.68 -0.38 19.91
N ALA A 103 -12.09 -1.62 20.15
CA ALA A 103 -12.18 -2.63 19.10
C ALA A 103 -13.15 -2.25 17.96
N ARG A 104 -14.22 -1.52 18.27
CA ARG A 104 -15.22 -1.08 17.29
C ARG A 104 -14.62 -0.08 16.30
N ASP A 105 -13.87 0.90 16.78
CA ASP A 105 -13.28 1.93 15.93
C ASP A 105 -12.12 1.36 15.08
N ARG A 106 -11.34 0.43 15.62
CA ARG A 106 -10.41 -0.37 14.81
C ARG A 106 -11.13 -1.12 13.69
N GLY A 107 -12.25 -1.78 14.01
CA GLY A 107 -13.08 -2.46 13.02
C GLY A 107 -13.54 -1.52 11.90
N LYS A 108 -14.02 -0.32 12.24
CA LYS A 108 -14.41 0.69 11.24
C LYS A 108 -13.26 1.08 10.30
N LEU A 109 -12.04 1.25 10.84
CA LEU A 109 -10.87 1.57 10.01
C LEU A 109 -10.51 0.40 9.08
N MET A 110 -10.58 -0.85 9.55
CA MET A 110 -10.37 -2.04 8.73
C MET A 110 -11.43 -2.18 7.61
N PHE A 111 -12.70 -1.95 7.92
CA PHE A 111 -13.75 -1.93 6.89
C PHE A 111 -13.52 -0.83 5.86
N ARG A 112 -13.08 0.34 6.31
CA ARG A 112 -12.77 1.44 5.39
C ARG A 112 -11.58 1.13 4.48
N LEU A 113 -10.56 0.44 4.99
CA LEU A 113 -9.47 -0.08 4.17
C LEU A 113 -10.01 -1.05 3.10
N ALA A 114 -10.87 -2.00 3.49
CA ALA A 114 -11.49 -2.92 2.54
C ALA A 114 -12.34 -2.20 1.48
N ASP A 115 -13.10 -1.17 1.86
CA ASP A 115 -13.87 -0.37 0.90
C ASP A 115 -12.98 0.38 -0.09
N LEU A 116 -11.82 0.88 0.35
CA LEU A 116 -10.83 1.49 -0.54
C LEU A 116 -10.21 0.44 -1.48
N MET A 117 -9.91 -0.76 -0.97
CA MET A 117 -9.39 -1.84 -1.80
C MET A 117 -10.42 -2.31 -2.84
N GLU A 118 -11.70 -2.41 -2.50
CA GLU A 118 -12.78 -2.73 -3.46
C GLU A 118 -12.90 -1.64 -4.54
N GLN A 119 -12.81 -0.36 -4.17
CA GLN A 119 -12.83 0.76 -5.14
C GLN A 119 -11.68 0.69 -6.15
N HIS A 120 -10.55 0.11 -5.76
CA HIS A 120 -9.35 -0.02 -6.59
C HIS A 120 -9.11 -1.46 -7.05
N LYS A 121 -10.10 -2.37 -6.98
CA LYS A 121 -9.85 -3.81 -7.19
C LYS A 121 -9.32 -4.12 -8.59
N GLU A 122 -9.80 -3.41 -9.61
CA GLU A 122 -9.38 -3.63 -10.99
C GLU A 122 -7.93 -3.19 -11.20
N GLU A 123 -7.51 -2.12 -10.54
CA GLU A 123 -6.14 -1.63 -10.53
C GLU A 123 -5.22 -2.61 -9.79
N LEU A 124 -5.60 -3.02 -8.58
CA LEU A 124 -4.87 -4.01 -7.78
C LEU A 124 -4.72 -5.35 -8.52
N ALA A 125 -5.79 -5.84 -9.14
CA ALA A 125 -5.73 -7.08 -9.91
C ALA A 125 -4.87 -6.95 -11.18
N THR A 126 -4.80 -5.75 -11.77
CA THR A 126 -3.93 -5.49 -12.92
C THR A 126 -2.46 -5.51 -12.47
N ILE A 127 -2.14 -4.88 -11.34
CA ILE A 127 -0.79 -4.91 -10.74
C ILE A 127 -0.38 -6.35 -10.41
N GLU A 128 -1.25 -7.10 -9.73
CA GLU A 128 -1.02 -8.52 -9.41
C GLU A 128 -0.74 -9.34 -10.68
N SER A 129 -1.53 -9.11 -11.74
CA SER A 129 -1.36 -9.85 -13.00
C SER A 129 -0.03 -9.58 -13.68
N ILE A 130 0.45 -8.33 -13.67
CA ILE A 130 1.72 -7.98 -14.33
C ILE A 130 2.94 -8.38 -13.49
N ASP A 131 2.84 -8.39 -12.16
CA ASP A 131 3.97 -8.68 -11.26
C ASP A 131 4.12 -10.18 -10.99
N SER A 132 3.02 -10.89 -10.71
CA SER A 132 3.04 -12.33 -10.40
C SER A 132 2.70 -13.24 -11.58
N GLY A 133 2.16 -12.69 -12.67
CA GLY A 133 1.67 -13.46 -13.81
C GLY A 133 0.31 -14.11 -13.58
N ALA A 134 -0.39 -13.73 -12.50
CA ALA A 134 -1.73 -14.22 -12.23
C ALA A 134 -2.67 -13.88 -13.40
N VAL A 135 -3.51 -14.84 -13.81
CA VAL A 135 -4.55 -14.57 -14.80
C VAL A 135 -5.51 -13.53 -14.22
N TYR A 136 -5.70 -12.41 -14.91
CA TYR A 136 -6.47 -11.25 -14.41
C TYR A 136 -7.85 -11.60 -13.83
N THR A 137 -8.59 -12.51 -14.48
CA THR A 137 -9.91 -12.93 -13.98
C THR A 137 -9.82 -13.69 -12.66
N LEU A 138 -8.75 -14.46 -12.45
CA LEU A 138 -8.43 -15.12 -11.19
C LEU A 138 -7.87 -14.14 -10.16
N ALA A 139 -7.06 -13.15 -10.58
CA ALA A 139 -6.56 -12.09 -9.70
C ALA A 139 -7.73 -11.28 -9.10
N ILE A 140 -8.69 -10.86 -9.92
CA ILE A 140 -9.91 -10.18 -9.44
C ILE A 140 -10.69 -11.05 -8.47
N LYS A 141 -11.01 -12.28 -8.86
CA LYS A 141 -11.95 -13.10 -8.09
C LYS A 141 -11.33 -13.66 -6.81
N THR A 142 -10.05 -14.02 -6.85
CA THR A 142 -9.42 -14.80 -5.78
C THR A 142 -8.41 -13.96 -5.02
N HIS A 143 -7.43 -13.36 -5.70
CA HIS A 143 -6.33 -12.65 -5.02
C HIS A 143 -6.86 -11.40 -4.31
N ILE A 144 -7.63 -10.57 -5.05
CA ILE A 144 -8.24 -9.37 -4.49
C ILE A 144 -9.60 -9.71 -3.84
N GLY A 145 -10.43 -10.51 -4.51
CA GLY A 145 -11.76 -10.87 -4.01
C GLY A 145 -11.74 -11.53 -2.63
N LEU A 146 -10.93 -12.56 -2.40
CA LEU A 146 -10.87 -13.20 -1.08
C LEU A 146 -10.26 -12.29 0.00
N THR A 147 -9.37 -11.37 -0.39
CA THR A 147 -8.84 -10.34 0.54
C THR A 147 -9.94 -9.41 1.04
N LEU A 148 -10.99 -9.19 0.23
CA LEU A 148 -12.14 -8.35 0.54
C LEU A 148 -13.29 -9.13 1.22
N ASP A 149 -13.46 -10.41 0.89
CA ASP A 149 -14.54 -11.27 1.41
C ASP A 149 -14.38 -11.62 2.90
N LEU A 150 -13.22 -11.35 3.51
CA LEU A 150 -13.01 -11.47 4.96
C LEU A 150 -13.71 -10.37 5.78
N LYS A 151 -14.69 -9.66 5.22
CA LYS A 151 -15.63 -8.80 5.94
C LYS A 151 -16.48 -9.68 6.88
N ILE A 152 -15.97 -9.91 8.10
CA ILE A 152 -16.66 -10.60 9.21
C ILE A 152 -17.90 -9.81 9.62
#